data_AF-A0A316Q2L8-F1
#
_entry.id   AF-A0A316Q2L8-F1
#
_cell.length_a   1.000
_cell.length_b   1.000
_cell.length_c   1.000
_cell.angle_alpha   90.00
_cell.angle_beta   90.00
_cell.angle_gamma   90.00
#
_symmetry.space_group_name_H-M   'P 1'
#
loop_
_entity.id
_entity.type
_entity.pdbx_description
1 polymer ?
#
loop_
_entity_poly.entity_id
_entity_poly.type
_entity_poly.pdbx_seq_one_letter_code
_entity_poly.pdbx_strand_id
1 'polypeptide(L)'
;MKSVLESMEKLRTDYLDLMLLHQPFGDTYGAWRALEELYEAGKLRTIGISNHYVDRMVEFSNFTRIKPMVNQMEVHPLFDFIVSQE
;
A
#
# COMPACT_ATOMS: atom_id res chain seq x y z
N MET A 1 11.41 -4.67 4.40
CA MET A 1 10.92 -5.89 5.10
C MET A 1 10.90 -5.79 6.62
N LYS A 2 11.97 -5.31 7.28
CA LYS A 2 12.07 -5.22 8.76
C LYS A 2 10.81 -4.65 9.45
N SER A 3 10.29 -3.52 8.97
CA SER A 3 9.10 -2.87 9.54
C SER A 3 7.83 -3.74 9.53
N VAL A 4 7.60 -4.53 8.48
CA VAL A 4 6.43 -5.43 8.41
C VAL A 4 6.54 -6.54 9.44
N LEU A 5 7.71 -7.18 9.53
CA LEU A 5 7.95 -8.27 10.48
C LEU A 5 7.87 -7.79 11.93
N GLU A 6 8.41 -6.60 12.23
CA GLU A 6 8.26 -5.97 13.55
C GLU A 6 6.80 -5.67 13.89
N SER A 7 6.00 -5.26 12.90
CA SER A 7 4.57 -5.00 13.10
C SER A 7 3.82 -6.31 13.40
N MET A 8 4.14 -7.38 12.68
CA MET A 8 3.60 -8.72 12.93
C MET A 8 3.96 -9.24 14.33
N GLU A 9 5.21 -9.05 14.77
CA GLU A 9 5.65 -9.40 16.12
C GLU A 9 4.86 -8.63 17.20
N LYS A 10 4.70 -7.31 17.03
CA LYS A 10 3.92 -6.46 17.96
C LYS A 10 2.44 -6.86 18.00
N LEU A 11 1.86 -7.19 16.86
CA LEU A 11 0.48 -7.65 16.73
C LEU A 11 0.29 -9.12 17.12
N ARG A 12 1.39 -9.86 17.32
CA ARG A 12 1.42 -11.30 17.66
C ARG A 12 0.63 -12.14 16.67
N THR A 13 0.89 -11.93 15.39
CA THR A 13 0.23 -12.62 14.28
C THR A 13 1.25 -13.12 13.26
N ASP A 14 0.94 -14.24 12.62
CA ASP A 14 1.75 -14.82 11.55
C ASP A 14 1.38 -14.31 10.15
N TYR A 15 0.28 -13.56 10.05
CA TYR A 15 -0.16 -12.91 8.81
C TYR A 15 -0.85 -11.56 9.06
N LEU A 16 -0.94 -10.75 8.01
CA LEU A 16 -1.77 -9.54 7.97
C LEU A 16 -2.77 -9.63 6.82
N ASP A 17 -4.02 -9.26 7.08
CA ASP A 17 -5.04 -9.19 6.03
C ASP A 17 -4.75 -8.10 5.00
N LEU A 18 -4.22 -6.95 5.45
CA LEU A 18 -3.88 -5.81 4.62
C LEU A 18 -2.61 -5.11 5.12
N MET A 19 -1.68 -4.83 4.19
CA MET A 19 -0.52 -3.97 4.43
C MET A 19 -0.48 -2.83 3.41
N LEU A 20 -0.29 -1.60 3.89
CA LEU A 20 -0.27 -0.40 3.05
C LEU A 20 1.12 0.26 3.03
N LEU A 21 1.58 0.67 1.84
CA LEU A 21 2.58 1.74 1.75
C LEU A 21 1.90 3.06 2.11
N HIS A 22 2.26 3.60 3.29
CA HIS A 22 1.54 4.72 3.89
C HIS A 22 1.65 6.02 3.06
N GLN A 23 2.81 6.31 2.48
CA GLN A 23 3.04 7.58 1.79
C GLN A 23 3.80 7.36 0.47
N PRO A 24 3.55 8.19 -0.57
CA PRO A 24 4.24 8.12 -1.86
C PRO A 24 5.64 8.78 -1.81
N PHE A 25 6.40 8.55 -0.74
CA PHE A 25 7.70 9.18 -0.53
C PHE A 25 8.82 8.14 -0.43
N GLY A 26 10.01 8.51 -0.92
CA GLY A 26 11.19 7.65 -0.91
C GLY A 26 11.14 6.57 -1.99
N ASP A 27 11.83 5.45 -1.74
CA ASP A 27 11.88 4.31 -2.68
C ASP A 27 10.62 3.44 -2.56
N THR A 28 9.51 3.96 -3.10
CA THR A 28 8.21 3.27 -3.08
C THR A 28 8.24 1.98 -3.88
N TYR A 29 8.95 1.93 -5.02
CA TYR A 29 9.08 0.74 -5.86
C TYR A 29 9.92 -0.36 -5.20
N GLY A 30 11.04 -0.02 -4.56
CA GLY A 30 11.82 -0.96 -3.76
C GLY A 30 11.03 -1.50 -2.57
N ALA A 31 10.31 -0.63 -1.86
CA ALA A 31 9.43 -1.04 -0.77
C ALA A 31 8.29 -1.95 -1.27
N TRP A 32 7.69 -1.64 -2.42
CA TRP A 32 6.63 -2.44 -3.02
C TRP A 32 7.09 -3.83 -3.40
N ARG A 33 8.25 -3.98 -4.05
CA ARG A 33 8.83 -5.29 -4.37
C ARG A 33 8.96 -6.18 -3.13
N ALA A 34 9.37 -5.60 -2.00
CA ALA A 34 9.41 -6.35 -0.74
C ALA A 34 8.02 -6.73 -0.21
N LEU A 35 6.99 -5.92 -0.46
CA LEU A 35 5.60 -6.29 -0.13
C LEU A 35 5.08 -7.39 -1.06
N GLU A 36 5.43 -7.36 -2.34
CA GLU A 36 5.07 -8.42 -3.30
C GLU A 36 5.67 -9.77 -2.86
N GLU A 37 6.94 -9.81 -2.45
CA GLU A 37 7.59 -11.02 -1.93
C GLU A 37 6.87 -11.58 -0.68
N LEU A 38 6.48 -10.70 0.26
CA LEU A 38 5.76 -11.10 1.48
C LEU A 38 4.32 -11.56 1.21
N TYR A 39 3.68 -10.97 0.20
CA TYR A 39 2.38 -11.41 -0.29
C TYR A 39 2.47 -12.82 -0.90
N GLU A 40 3.45 -13.06 -1.76
CA GLU A 40 3.67 -14.40 -2.34
C GLU A 40 4.07 -15.45 -1.31
N ALA A 41 4.80 -15.04 -0.27
CA ALA A 41 5.10 -15.91 0.87
C ALA A 41 3.90 -16.20 1.78
N GLY A 42 2.71 -15.63 1.50
CA GLY A 42 1.48 -15.84 2.27
C GLY A 42 1.44 -15.08 3.61
N LYS A 43 2.41 -14.21 3.89
CA LYS A 43 2.43 -13.40 5.11
C LYS A 43 1.47 -12.22 5.03
N LEU A 44 1.20 -11.74 3.82
CA LEU A 44 0.25 -10.65 3.55
C LEU A 44 -0.85 -11.19 2.64
N ARG A 45 -2.11 -11.04 3.01
CA ARG A 45 -3.24 -11.45 2.15
C ARG A 45 -3.61 -10.39 1.12
N THR A 46 -3.30 -9.13 1.41
CA THR A 46 -3.59 -7.98 0.54
C THR A 46 -2.47 -6.96 0.71
N ILE A 47 -2.03 -6.38 -0.41
CA ILE A 47 -1.10 -5.24 -0.41
C ILE A 47 -1.74 -4.05 -1.13
N GLY A 48 -1.56 -2.87 -0.57
CA GLY A 48 -2.15 -1.64 -1.07
C GLY A 48 -1.28 -0.42 -0.79
N ILE A 49 -1.75 0.71 -1.26
CA ILE A 49 -1.11 2.01 -1.10
C ILE A 49 -2.01 2.94 -0.28
N SER A 50 -1.46 4.06 0.15
CA SER A 50 -2.20 5.14 0.79
C SER A 50 -1.66 6.47 0.30
N ASN A 51 -2.54 7.46 0.21
CA ASN A 51 -2.20 8.83 -0.19
C ASN A 51 -1.64 8.95 -1.62
N HIS A 52 -2.04 8.06 -2.54
CA HIS A 52 -1.66 8.18 -3.95
C HIS A 52 -2.80 8.83 -4.76
N TYR A 53 -2.54 10.00 -5.34
CA TYR A 53 -3.45 10.67 -6.28
C TYR A 53 -3.57 9.87 -7.59
N VAL A 54 -4.57 10.19 -8.44
CA VAL A 54 -4.96 9.31 -9.56
C VAL A 54 -3.82 9.08 -10.53
N ASP A 55 -3.10 10.14 -10.90
CA ASP A 55 -1.93 10.11 -11.77
C ASP A 55 -0.84 9.16 -11.23
N ARG A 56 -0.49 9.30 -9.95
CA ARG A 56 0.50 8.48 -9.27
C ARG A 56 0.06 7.04 -9.10
N MET A 57 -1.21 6.81 -8.76
CA MET A 57 -1.77 5.47 -8.62
C MET A 57 -1.74 4.72 -9.97
N VAL A 58 -2.09 5.39 -11.06
CA VAL A 58 -2.07 4.81 -12.41
C VAL A 58 -0.63 4.52 -12.85
N GLU A 59 0.29 5.47 -12.67
CA GLU A 59 1.73 5.27 -12.92
C GLU A 59 2.22 4.04 -12.14
N PHE A 60 2.03 4.04 -10.82
CA PHE A 60 2.52 2.99 -9.94
C PHE A 60 1.97 1.61 -10.34
N SER A 61 0.66 1.52 -10.60
CA SER A 61 0.00 0.28 -11.01
C SER A 61 0.51 -0.30 -12.34
N ASN A 62 1.06 0.55 -13.23
CA ASN A 62 1.63 0.11 -14.51
C ASN A 62 3.06 -0.43 -14.37
N PHE A 63 3.81 -0.01 -13.35
CA PHE A 63 5.20 -0.40 -13.13
C PHE A 63 5.39 -1.45 -12.03
N THR A 64 4.32 -1.81 -11.32
CA THR A 64 4.32 -2.89 -10.32
C THR A 64 3.72 -4.17 -10.89
N ARG A 65 4.26 -5.33 -10.49
CA ARG A 65 3.80 -6.63 -10.98
C ARG A 65 2.47 -7.03 -10.34
N ILE A 66 2.33 -6.81 -9.04
CA ILE A 66 1.06 -6.96 -8.32
C ILE A 66 0.46 -5.57 -8.18
N LYS A 67 -0.71 -5.36 -8.80
CA LYS A 67 -1.43 -4.10 -8.73
C LYS A 67 -1.91 -3.84 -7.30
N PRO A 68 -1.80 -2.60 -6.78
CA PRO A 68 -2.36 -2.24 -5.49
C PRO A 68 -3.86 -2.58 -5.44
N MET A 69 -4.27 -3.32 -4.42
CA MET A 69 -5.67 -3.77 -4.28
C MET A 69 -6.54 -2.73 -3.55
N VAL A 70 -5.90 -1.82 -2.80
CA VAL A 70 -6.52 -0.75 -2.02
C VAL A 70 -5.67 0.50 -2.16
N ASN A 71 -6.32 1.65 -2.25
CA ASN A 71 -5.70 2.96 -2.04
C ASN A 71 -6.46 3.69 -0.91
N GLN A 72 -5.85 3.80 0.28
CA GLN A 72 -6.45 4.49 1.42
C GLN A 72 -6.23 6.00 1.29
N MET A 73 -7.32 6.75 1.12
CA MET A 73 -7.32 8.20 0.98
C MET A 73 -8.16 8.86 2.07
N GLU A 74 -7.84 10.12 2.37
CA GLU A 74 -8.69 10.98 3.17
C GLU A 74 -10.02 11.24 2.43
N VAL A 75 -11.14 11.04 3.12
CA VAL A 75 -12.47 11.35 2.61
C VAL A 75 -13.34 11.79 3.78
N HIS A 76 -13.91 13.00 3.70
CA HIS A 76 -14.85 13.52 4.69
C HIS A 76 -15.72 14.63 4.06
N PRO A 77 -16.80 15.11 4.70
CA PRO A 77 -17.72 16.07 4.07
C PRO A 77 -17.12 17.41 3.63
N LEU A 78 -15.91 17.76 4.07
CA LEU A 78 -15.19 18.98 3.66
C LEU A 78 -14.07 18.69 2.65
N PHE A 79 -13.85 17.42 2.32
CA PHE A 79 -12.86 16.95 1.37
C PHE A 79 -13.43 15.77 0.57
N ASP A 80 -13.99 16.10 -0.59
CA ASP A 80 -14.38 15.11 -1.59
C ASP A 80 -13.18 14.80 -2.48
N PHE A 81 -12.54 13.66 -2.22
CA PHE A 81 -11.37 13.23 -2.94
C PHE A 81 -11.59 13.15 -4.46
N ILE A 82 -12.77 12.72 -4.91
CA ILE A 82 -13.06 12.53 -6.35
C ILE A 82 -13.08 13.89 -7.05
N VAL A 83 -13.73 14.88 -6.42
CA VAL A 83 -13.81 16.24 -6.97
C VAL A 83 -12.46 16.96 -6.88
N SER A 84 -11.67 16.69 -5.83
CA SER A 84 -10.37 17.35 -5.63
C SER A 84 -9.27 16.96 -6.64
N GLN A 85 -9.55 16.01 -7.53
CA GLN A 85 -8.61 15.48 -8.51
C GLN A 85 -8.85 16.01 -9.94
N GLU A 86 -9.89 16.83 -10.14
CA GLU A 86 -10.10 17.62 -11.37
C GLU A 86 -9.26 18.91 -11.34
#